data_AF-A0A970W747-F1
#
_entry.id   AF-A0A970W747-F1
#
_cell.length_a   1.000
_cell.length_b   1.000
_cell.length_c   1.000
_cell.angle_alpha   90.00
_cell.angle_beta   90.00
_cell.angle_gamma   90.00
#
_symmetry.space_group_name_H-M   'P 1'
#
loop_
_entity.id
_entity.type
_entity.pdbx_description
1 polymer ?
#
loop_
_entity_poly.entity_id
_entity_poly.type
_entity_poly.pdbx_seq_one_letter_code
_entity_poly.pdbx_strand_id
1 'polypeptide(L)'
;MYDLLLKGGHVIDPANAVDEAADVAIADSRVVALGPGLDPGMSKRTIDVSGHYVVPGLIDMHVHAFGYKASLPPDVHALSNGATTVVDAGGAGWRSYDAFWEQVISRSRVRVLAFLNIVDAGMVDEVEQYVPAMSPGPCAETIRRHHGVLVGVKVAHFMGTSWEAVDRAVAAGAESDTPVMVDFRP
;
A
#
# COMPACT_ATOMS: atom_id res chain seq x y z
N MET A 1 -10.19 25.43 -15.61
CA MET A 1 -9.28 26.02 -14.61
C MET A 1 -8.76 24.89 -13.75
N TYR A 2 -7.45 24.83 -13.51
CA TYR A 2 -6.75 23.81 -12.73
C TYR A 2 -6.68 24.21 -11.25
N ASP A 3 -6.61 23.24 -10.36
CA ASP A 3 -6.35 23.47 -8.93
C ASP A 3 -4.85 23.66 -8.65
N LEU A 4 -4.02 22.90 -9.34
CA LEU A 4 -2.57 22.93 -9.24
C LEU A 4 -1.94 22.71 -10.62
N LEU A 5 -0.89 23.47 -10.91
CA LEU A 5 -0.01 23.28 -12.06
C LEU A 5 1.42 23.09 -11.54
N LEU A 6 2.04 21.97 -11.87
CA LEU A 6 3.48 21.75 -11.72
C LEU A 6 4.13 22.13 -13.05
N LYS A 7 5.06 23.09 -13.03
CA LYS A 7 5.64 23.68 -14.25
C LYS A 7 7.14 23.42 -14.36
N GLY A 8 7.61 23.04 -15.56
CA GLY A 8 9.02 22.91 -15.90
C GLY A 8 9.70 21.64 -15.43
N GLY A 9 8.95 20.62 -15.01
CA GLY A 9 9.51 19.37 -14.48
C GLY A 9 10.00 18.41 -15.55
N HIS A 10 10.83 17.45 -15.16
CA HIS A 10 11.11 16.26 -15.96
C HIS A 10 10.19 15.13 -15.49
N VAL A 11 9.16 14.81 -16.29
CA VAL A 11 8.14 13.84 -15.92
C VAL A 11 8.60 12.43 -16.33
N ILE A 12 8.58 11.50 -15.37
CA ILE A 12 8.81 10.07 -15.63
C ILE A 12 7.53 9.32 -15.26
N ASP A 13 6.81 8.83 -16.26
CA ASP A 13 5.62 7.99 -16.12
C ASP A 13 5.74 6.77 -17.06
N PRO A 14 6.32 5.66 -16.57
CA PRO A 14 6.56 4.47 -17.39
C PRO A 14 5.28 3.83 -17.92
N ALA A 15 4.15 3.94 -17.19
CA ALA A 15 2.89 3.34 -17.61
C ALA A 15 2.33 3.98 -18.88
N ASN A 16 2.68 5.25 -19.13
CA ASN A 16 2.30 6.01 -20.31
C ASN A 16 3.48 6.29 -21.26
N ALA A 17 4.63 5.66 -21.03
CA ALA A 17 5.86 5.85 -21.79
C ALA A 17 6.34 7.31 -21.87
N VAL A 18 6.19 8.06 -20.78
CA VAL A 18 6.65 9.45 -20.66
C VAL A 18 7.99 9.49 -19.92
N ASP A 19 8.99 10.11 -20.54
CA ASP A 19 10.29 10.43 -19.96
C ASP A 19 10.83 11.71 -20.64
N GLU A 20 10.23 12.85 -20.29
CA GLU A 20 10.49 14.12 -20.97
C GLU A 20 10.22 15.35 -20.09
N ALA A 21 10.65 16.52 -20.55
CA ALA A 21 10.30 17.79 -19.92
C ALA A 21 8.83 18.14 -20.19
N ALA A 22 8.03 18.26 -19.14
CA ALA A 22 6.60 18.54 -19.24
C ALA A 22 6.04 19.25 -18.00
N ASP A 23 4.89 19.88 -18.18
CA ASP A 23 4.07 20.42 -17.10
C ASP A 23 2.94 19.41 -16.76
N VAL A 24 2.49 19.40 -15.50
CA VAL A 24 1.40 18.53 -15.03
C VAL A 24 0.31 19.37 -14.38
N ALA A 25 -0.90 19.32 -14.92
CA ALA A 25 -2.07 20.02 -14.38
C ALA A 25 -3.02 19.07 -13.65
N ILE A 26 -3.47 19.49 -12.49
CA ILE A 26 -4.35 18.73 -11.59
C ILE A 26 -5.64 19.53 -11.37
N ALA A 27 -6.78 18.86 -11.49
CA ALA A 27 -8.09 19.38 -11.10
C ALA A 27 -8.94 18.26 -10.50
N ASP A 28 -9.70 18.55 -9.45
CA ASP A 28 -10.61 17.60 -8.79
C ASP A 28 -9.91 16.28 -8.43
N SER A 29 -8.70 16.39 -7.87
CA SER A 29 -7.84 15.27 -7.48
C SER A 29 -7.42 14.31 -8.62
N ARG A 30 -7.48 14.76 -9.87
CA ARG A 30 -7.04 14.01 -11.05
C ARG A 30 -6.03 14.81 -11.87
N VAL A 31 -5.11 14.09 -12.53
CA VAL A 31 -4.28 14.68 -13.58
C VAL A 31 -5.18 14.91 -14.80
N VAL A 32 -5.30 16.16 -15.25
CA VAL A 32 -6.21 16.57 -16.34
C VAL A 32 -5.49 17.04 -17.59
N ALA A 33 -4.20 17.40 -17.48
CA ALA A 33 -3.34 17.65 -18.62
C ALA A 33 -1.88 17.35 -18.28
N LEU A 34 -1.15 16.88 -19.28
CA LEU A 34 0.28 16.65 -19.26
C LEU A 34 0.83 17.15 -20.59
N GLY A 35 1.88 17.95 -20.55
CA GLY A 35 2.55 18.44 -21.75
C GLY A 35 3.30 19.74 -21.52
N PRO A 36 4.11 20.19 -22.50
CA PRO A 36 4.90 21.39 -22.34
C PRO A 36 4.05 22.66 -22.42
N GLY A 37 4.46 23.70 -21.67
CA GLY A 37 3.96 25.06 -21.89
C GLY A 37 2.51 25.29 -21.46
N LEU A 38 2.00 24.55 -20.47
CA LEU A 38 0.66 24.77 -19.93
C LEU A 38 0.56 26.17 -19.31
N ASP A 39 -0.55 26.86 -19.59
CA ASP A 39 -0.77 28.26 -19.20
C ASP A 39 -0.98 28.40 -17.67
N PRO A 40 -0.07 29.10 -16.95
CA PRO A 40 -0.25 29.39 -15.53
C PRO A 40 -1.52 30.20 -15.22
N GLY A 41 -2.01 31.01 -16.17
CA GLY A 41 -3.25 31.78 -16.04
C GLY A 41 -4.50 30.90 -15.92
N MET A 42 -4.39 29.62 -16.27
CA MET A 42 -5.46 28.64 -16.14
C MET A 42 -5.43 27.88 -14.80
N SER A 43 -4.50 28.15 -13.88
CA SER A 43 -4.37 27.46 -12.59
C SER A 43 -4.61 28.35 -11.38
N LYS A 44 -5.26 27.81 -10.34
CA LYS A 44 -5.40 28.48 -9.02
C LYS A 44 -4.07 28.56 -8.27
N ARG A 45 -3.19 27.58 -8.48
CA ARG A 45 -1.86 27.51 -7.87
C ARG A 45 -0.86 26.95 -8.87
N THR A 46 0.29 27.59 -8.99
CA THR A 46 1.39 27.12 -9.84
C THR A 46 2.63 26.92 -8.99
N ILE A 47 3.33 25.81 -9.19
CA ILE A 47 4.60 25.50 -8.54
C ILE A 47 5.62 25.26 -9.65
N ASP A 48 6.71 26.02 -9.65
CA ASP A 48 7.86 25.78 -10.49
C ASP A 48 8.67 24.61 -9.92
N VAL A 49 8.81 23.56 -10.70
CA VAL A 49 9.56 22.33 -10.37
C VAL A 49 10.73 22.13 -11.33
N SER A 50 11.21 23.20 -11.96
CA SER A 50 12.40 23.19 -12.81
C SER A 50 13.59 22.54 -12.10
N GLY A 51 14.32 21.68 -12.83
CA GLY A 51 15.45 20.93 -12.29
C GLY A 51 15.09 19.75 -11.38
N HIS A 52 13.80 19.45 -11.21
CA HIS A 52 13.31 18.31 -10.43
C HIS A 52 12.62 17.27 -11.31
N TYR A 53 12.63 16.03 -10.84
CA TYR A 53 11.80 14.97 -11.41
C TYR A 53 10.38 15.01 -10.83
N VAL A 54 9.39 14.77 -11.70
CA VAL A 54 8.00 14.56 -11.31
C VAL A 54 7.65 13.13 -11.68
N VAL A 55 7.34 12.31 -10.66
CA VAL A 55 7.06 10.88 -10.82
C VAL A 55 5.68 10.56 -10.22
N PRO A 56 5.02 9.47 -10.64
CA PRO A 56 3.90 8.91 -9.90
C PRO A 56 4.28 8.74 -8.43
N GLY A 57 3.36 9.07 -7.53
CA GLY A 57 3.60 8.90 -6.10
C GLY A 57 4.03 7.47 -5.78
N LEU A 58 5.11 7.31 -5.03
CA LEU A 58 5.70 6.00 -4.81
C LEU A 58 4.74 5.11 -3.99
N ILE A 59 4.83 3.81 -4.25
CA ILE A 59 4.13 2.76 -3.50
C ILE A 59 5.19 1.97 -2.74
N ASP A 60 5.20 2.10 -1.42
CA ASP A 60 6.01 1.22 -0.57
C ASP A 60 5.23 -0.07 -0.32
N MET A 61 5.68 -1.16 -0.95
CA MET A 61 4.95 -2.43 -0.94
C MET A 61 5.14 -3.25 0.34
N HIS A 62 5.98 -2.81 1.28
CA HIS A 62 6.25 -3.57 2.49
C HIS A 62 6.55 -2.64 3.67
N VAL A 63 5.50 -2.32 4.44
CA VAL A 63 5.63 -1.63 5.73
C VAL A 63 4.94 -2.42 6.84
N HIS A 64 5.19 -2.03 8.09
CA HIS A 64 4.40 -2.48 9.23
C HIS A 64 3.74 -1.27 9.88
N ALA A 65 2.43 -1.17 9.72
CA ALA A 65 1.60 -0.07 10.20
C ALA A 65 0.72 -0.47 11.39
N PHE A 66 0.63 -1.77 11.70
CA PHE A 66 -0.20 -2.31 12.79
C PHE A 66 0.35 -3.60 13.36
N GLY A 67 -0.04 -3.93 14.61
CA GLY A 67 0.23 -5.21 15.27
C GLY A 67 1.68 -5.44 15.72
N TYR A 68 2.66 -4.97 14.93
CA TYR A 68 4.07 -5.17 15.23
C TYR A 68 4.59 -4.22 16.31
N LYS A 69 5.49 -4.73 17.16
CA LYS A 69 6.19 -3.92 18.16
C LYS A 69 6.97 -2.72 17.58
N ALA A 70 7.43 -2.85 16.34
CA ALA A 70 8.14 -1.78 15.62
C ALA A 70 7.27 -1.13 14.52
N SER A 71 5.95 -1.32 14.57
CA SER A 71 5.05 -0.65 13.66
C SER A 71 5.12 0.88 13.83
N LEU A 72 4.96 1.60 12.72
CA LEU A 72 4.95 3.06 12.71
C LEU A 72 3.69 3.56 12.00
N PRO A 73 3.04 4.62 12.51
CA PRO A 73 1.92 5.22 11.77
C PRO A 73 2.40 5.67 10.37
N PRO A 74 1.68 5.35 9.28
CA PRO A 74 2.14 5.62 7.92
C PRO A 74 2.53 7.07 7.66
N ASP A 75 1.76 8.00 8.22
CA ASP A 75 1.93 9.44 8.01
C ASP A 75 3.23 10.02 8.59
N VAL A 76 3.94 9.30 9.47
CA VAL A 76 5.21 9.80 10.05
C VAL A 76 6.40 9.65 9.11
N HIS A 77 6.32 8.76 8.11
CA HIS A 77 7.46 8.43 7.26
C HIS A 77 7.15 8.36 5.76
N ALA A 78 5.93 7.99 5.35
CA ALA A 78 5.68 7.72 3.93
C ALA A 78 5.78 8.98 3.05
N LEU A 79 4.99 10.03 3.36
CA LEU A 79 4.94 11.23 2.52
C LEU A 79 6.28 11.98 2.45
N SER A 80 7.04 12.02 3.54
CA SER A 80 8.35 12.67 3.58
C SER A 80 9.40 11.95 2.73
N ASN A 81 9.19 10.67 2.42
CA ASN A 81 10.02 9.86 1.53
C ASN A 81 9.40 9.70 0.12
N GLY A 82 8.35 10.46 -0.20
CA GLY A 82 7.70 10.42 -1.51
C GLY A 82 6.73 9.25 -1.71
N ALA A 83 6.52 8.40 -0.69
CA ALA A 83 5.53 7.34 -0.71
C ALA A 83 4.13 7.92 -0.43
N THR A 84 3.27 7.86 -1.43
CA THR A 84 1.86 8.30 -1.33
C THR A 84 0.93 7.15 -0.97
N THR A 85 1.41 5.92 -1.15
CA THR A 85 0.72 4.68 -0.81
C THR A 85 1.69 3.75 -0.10
N VAL A 86 1.20 3.08 0.94
CA VAL A 86 1.93 2.01 1.61
C VAL A 86 1.09 0.75 1.63
N VAL A 87 1.74 -0.41 1.71
CA VAL A 87 1.09 -1.70 1.86
C VAL A 87 1.58 -2.36 3.15
N ASP A 88 0.69 -2.48 4.13
CA ASP A 88 0.98 -3.19 5.38
C ASP A 88 1.18 -4.68 5.09
N ALA A 89 2.31 -5.22 5.56
CA ALA A 89 2.78 -6.56 5.27
C ALA A 89 2.41 -7.53 6.40
N GLY A 90 1.11 -7.76 6.61
CA GLY A 90 0.59 -8.76 7.55
C GLY A 90 0.57 -8.32 9.02
N GLY A 91 0.46 -7.02 9.29
CA GLY A 91 0.28 -6.52 10.64
C GLY A 91 -1.00 -7.04 11.28
N ALA A 92 -2.11 -7.02 10.54
CA ALA A 92 -3.41 -7.53 10.98
C ALA A 92 -3.73 -8.91 10.40
N GLY A 93 -4.46 -9.71 11.18
CA GLY A 93 -5.15 -10.92 10.74
C GLY A 93 -6.66 -10.70 10.71
N TRP A 94 -7.44 -11.70 10.32
CA TRP A 94 -8.89 -11.52 10.15
C TRP A 94 -9.63 -11.13 11.44
N ARG A 95 -9.13 -11.49 12.63
CA ARG A 95 -9.72 -11.09 13.93
C ARG A 95 -9.35 -9.66 14.34
N SER A 96 -8.24 -9.14 13.84
CA SER A 96 -7.71 -7.83 14.23
C SER A 96 -7.86 -6.76 13.15
N TYR A 97 -8.41 -7.11 11.98
CA TYR A 97 -8.61 -6.18 10.87
C TYR A 97 -9.48 -4.96 11.23
N ASP A 98 -10.58 -5.14 11.95
CA ASP A 98 -11.46 -4.02 12.33
C ASP A 98 -10.71 -2.98 13.17
N ALA A 99 -9.86 -3.45 14.10
CA ALA A 99 -9.01 -2.58 14.90
C ALA A 99 -7.97 -1.86 14.02
N PHE A 100 -7.38 -2.54 13.04
CA PHE A 100 -6.45 -1.92 12.09
C PHE A 100 -7.13 -0.83 11.26
N TRP A 101 -8.35 -1.09 10.80
CA TRP A 101 -9.17 -0.12 10.08
C TRP A 101 -9.40 1.14 10.92
N GLU A 102 -9.95 0.97 12.13
CA GLU A 102 -10.35 2.07 13.00
C GLU A 102 -9.17 2.91 13.52
N GLN A 103 -8.03 2.26 13.76
CA GLN A 103 -6.87 2.89 14.41
C GLN A 103 -5.89 3.48 13.40
N VAL A 104 -5.78 2.91 12.21
CA VAL A 104 -4.73 3.26 11.24
C VAL A 104 -5.29 3.64 9.88
N ILE A 105 -5.95 2.72 9.18
CA ILE A 105 -6.35 2.94 7.76
C ILE A 105 -7.28 4.16 7.65
N SER A 106 -8.33 4.23 8.47
CA SER A 106 -9.33 5.29 8.37
C SER A 106 -8.83 6.66 8.85
N ARG A 107 -7.63 6.72 9.45
CA ARG A 107 -7.04 7.93 10.04
C ARG A 107 -5.82 8.43 9.27
N SER A 108 -5.30 7.64 8.34
CA SER A 108 -4.09 7.97 7.58
C SER A 108 -4.40 8.91 6.43
N ARG A 109 -3.53 9.90 6.21
CA ARG A 109 -3.54 10.73 4.99
C ARG A 109 -2.94 9.98 3.81
N VAL A 110 -1.92 9.17 4.07
CA VAL A 110 -1.34 8.22 3.12
C VAL A 110 -2.39 7.16 2.78
N ARG A 111 -2.43 6.73 1.51
CA ARG A 111 -3.27 5.60 1.14
C ARG A 111 -2.67 4.31 1.71
N VAL A 112 -3.41 3.62 2.58
CA VAL A 112 -2.97 2.37 3.19
C VAL A 112 -3.72 1.20 2.56
N LEU A 113 -2.96 0.28 1.96
CA LEU A 113 -3.42 -1.05 1.56
C LEU A 113 -2.80 -2.09 2.49
N ALA A 114 -3.24 -3.35 2.43
CA ALA A 114 -2.63 -4.40 3.25
C ALA A 114 -2.71 -5.79 2.64
N PHE A 115 -1.68 -6.59 2.90
CA PHE A 115 -1.78 -8.04 2.88
C PHE A 115 -2.25 -8.51 4.26
N LEU A 116 -3.35 -9.26 4.32
CA LEU A 116 -3.88 -9.78 5.58
C LEU A 116 -3.04 -10.98 6.02
N ASN A 117 -2.58 -11.01 7.26
CA ASN A 117 -1.84 -12.15 7.80
C ASN A 117 -2.72 -13.41 7.79
N ILE A 118 -2.14 -14.55 7.44
CA ILE A 118 -2.82 -15.84 7.51
C ILE A 118 -3.15 -16.22 8.96
N VAL A 119 -2.34 -15.76 9.92
CA VAL A 119 -2.58 -15.92 11.36
C VAL A 119 -3.72 -14.99 11.79
N ASP A 120 -4.70 -15.54 12.50
CA ASP A 120 -5.96 -14.84 12.79
C ASP A 120 -5.83 -13.52 13.54
N ALA A 121 -4.89 -13.41 14.49
CA ALA A 121 -4.61 -12.22 15.27
C ALA A 121 -3.68 -11.23 14.55
N GLY A 122 -3.00 -11.64 13.48
CA GLY A 122 -1.95 -10.86 12.84
C GLY A 122 -0.56 -11.15 13.40
N MET A 123 0.36 -10.23 13.16
CA MET A 123 1.76 -10.34 13.56
C MET A 123 1.94 -10.00 15.04
N VAL A 124 1.60 -10.98 15.90
CA VAL A 124 1.63 -10.88 17.36
C VAL A 124 2.55 -11.96 17.93
N ASP A 125 3.83 -11.61 18.12
CA ASP A 125 4.89 -12.43 18.74
C ASP A 125 4.70 -13.96 18.55
N GLU A 126 4.56 -14.72 19.63
CA GLU A 126 4.46 -16.19 19.61
C GLU A 126 3.19 -16.73 18.91
N VAL A 127 2.12 -15.93 18.83
CA VAL A 127 0.87 -16.33 18.16
C VAL A 127 1.10 -16.54 16.67
N GLU A 128 2.01 -15.77 16.08
CA GLU A 128 2.37 -15.87 14.67
C GLU A 128 2.94 -17.25 14.29
N GLN A 129 3.49 -17.97 15.26
CA GLN A 129 4.07 -19.31 15.08
C GLN A 129 3.03 -20.43 15.23
N TYR A 130 1.82 -20.11 15.72
CA TYR A 130 0.82 -21.11 16.05
C TYR A 130 0.00 -21.49 14.80
N VAL A 131 0.44 -22.57 14.14
CA VAL A 131 -0.18 -23.07 12.90
C VAL A 131 -1.72 -23.21 12.99
N PRO A 132 -2.35 -23.73 14.07
CA PRO A 132 -3.82 -23.80 14.13
C PRO A 132 -4.55 -22.44 14.07
N ALA A 133 -3.90 -21.30 14.34
CA ALA A 133 -4.47 -19.97 14.11
C ALA A 133 -4.46 -19.53 12.64
N MET A 134 -3.77 -20.27 11.76
CA MET A 134 -3.69 -19.98 10.33
C MET A 134 -4.90 -20.58 9.61
N SER A 135 -5.96 -19.78 9.43
CA SER A 135 -7.26 -20.25 8.94
C SER A 135 -7.58 -19.68 7.55
N PRO A 136 -7.47 -20.48 6.47
CA PRO A 136 -7.64 -19.97 5.11
C PRO A 136 -9.00 -19.36 4.81
N GLY A 137 -10.09 -20.06 5.14
CA GLY A 137 -11.46 -19.62 4.82
C GLY A 137 -11.83 -18.25 5.40
N PRO A 138 -11.72 -18.03 6.73
CA PRO A 138 -11.98 -16.73 7.33
C PRO A 138 -11.07 -15.61 6.80
N CYS A 139 -9.79 -15.92 6.53
CA CYS A 139 -8.85 -14.97 5.92
C CYS A 139 -9.35 -14.53 4.53
N ALA A 140 -9.66 -15.49 3.67
CA ALA A 140 -10.16 -15.24 2.32
C ALA A 140 -11.51 -14.51 2.31
N GLU A 141 -12.42 -14.85 3.22
CA GLU A 141 -13.71 -14.16 3.36
C GLU A 141 -13.53 -12.69 3.76
N THR A 142 -12.62 -12.39 4.70
CA THR A 142 -12.32 -11.02 5.09
C THR A 142 -11.69 -10.23 3.95
N ILE A 143 -10.75 -10.82 3.20
CA ILE A 143 -10.17 -10.19 2.00
C ILE A 143 -11.26 -9.85 0.98
N ARG A 144 -12.16 -10.79 0.66
CA ARG A 144 -13.27 -10.53 -0.29
C ARG A 144 -14.22 -9.42 0.19
N ARG A 145 -14.52 -9.36 1.50
CA ARG A 145 -15.37 -8.31 2.08
C ARG A 145 -14.74 -6.91 2.01
N HIS A 146 -13.42 -6.81 2.03
CA HIS A 146 -12.68 -5.56 2.03
C HIS A 146 -11.76 -5.41 0.81
N HIS A 147 -12.18 -5.99 -0.32
CA HIS A 147 -11.44 -5.93 -1.57
C HIS A 147 -11.18 -4.46 -1.97
N GLY A 148 -9.96 -4.19 -2.42
CA GLY A 148 -9.49 -2.84 -2.75
C GLY A 148 -8.77 -2.12 -1.60
N VAL A 149 -8.89 -2.63 -0.36
CA VAL A 149 -8.03 -2.25 0.77
C VAL A 149 -7.14 -3.43 1.14
N LEU A 150 -7.75 -4.61 1.29
CA LEU A 150 -7.03 -5.87 1.40
C LEU A 150 -6.68 -6.37 -0.02
N VAL A 151 -5.38 -6.52 -0.28
CA VAL A 151 -4.84 -6.82 -1.62
C VAL A 151 -4.17 -8.19 -1.70
N GLY A 152 -4.15 -8.96 -0.61
CA GLY A 152 -3.62 -10.32 -0.61
C GLY A 152 -3.45 -10.92 0.77
N VAL A 153 -2.78 -12.06 0.81
CA VAL A 153 -2.47 -12.81 2.04
C VAL A 153 -0.98 -12.69 2.37
N LYS A 154 -0.64 -12.54 3.64
CA LYS A 154 0.74 -12.52 4.13
C LYS A 154 1.03 -13.75 5.00
N VAL A 155 2.17 -14.37 4.77
CA VAL A 155 2.89 -15.14 5.80
C VAL A 155 4.01 -14.25 6.32
N ALA A 156 3.96 -13.88 7.60
CA ALA A 156 4.97 -13.04 8.25
C ALA A 156 5.71 -13.87 9.32
N HIS A 157 7.04 -13.71 9.36
CA HIS A 157 8.00 -14.29 10.30
C HIS A 157 7.77 -15.75 10.77
N PHE A 158 7.16 -16.63 9.97
CA PHE A 158 7.00 -18.02 10.38
C PHE A 158 8.36 -18.71 10.46
N MET A 159 8.66 -19.31 11.61
CA MET A 159 9.94 -19.95 11.93
C MET A 159 9.87 -21.48 11.93
N GLY A 160 8.69 -22.06 11.67
CA GLY A 160 8.55 -23.50 11.51
C GLY A 160 9.33 -24.00 10.29
N THR A 161 9.73 -25.27 10.34
CA THR A 161 10.44 -25.92 9.23
C THR A 161 9.49 -26.51 8.18
N SER A 162 8.17 -26.44 8.41
CA SER A 162 7.14 -26.93 7.51
C SER A 162 6.67 -25.85 6.53
N TRP A 163 6.03 -26.30 5.46
CA TRP A 163 5.39 -25.42 4.47
C TRP A 163 3.96 -25.03 4.86
N GLU A 164 3.47 -25.45 6.02
CA GLU A 164 2.06 -25.35 6.38
C GLU A 164 1.54 -23.92 6.39
N ALA A 165 2.35 -22.95 6.82
CA ALA A 165 1.97 -21.53 6.78
C ALA A 165 1.80 -21.04 5.35
N VAL A 166 2.71 -21.44 4.45
CA VAL A 166 2.67 -21.10 3.03
C VAL A 166 1.50 -21.79 2.34
N ASP A 167 1.30 -23.10 2.56
CA ASP A 167 0.20 -23.87 1.96
C ASP A 167 -1.16 -23.28 2.34
N ARG A 168 -1.32 -22.86 3.60
CA ARG A 168 -2.54 -22.21 4.09
C ARG A 168 -2.74 -20.82 3.51
N ALA A 169 -1.67 -20.03 3.38
CA ALA A 169 -1.75 -18.72 2.75
C ALA A 169 -2.07 -18.82 1.25
N VAL A 170 -1.52 -19.81 0.55
CA VAL A 170 -1.85 -20.11 -0.85
C VAL A 170 -3.29 -20.57 -0.99
N ALA A 171 -3.79 -21.42 -0.08
CA ALA A 171 -5.21 -21.79 -0.06
C ALA A 171 -6.11 -20.57 0.12
N ALA A 172 -5.79 -19.68 1.06
CA ALA A 172 -6.53 -18.43 1.27
C ALA A 172 -6.49 -17.53 0.03
N GLY A 173 -5.30 -17.33 -0.56
CA GLY A 173 -5.13 -16.49 -1.75
C GLY A 173 -5.89 -17.03 -2.96
N ALA A 174 -5.93 -18.36 -3.14
CA ALA A 174 -6.73 -19.00 -4.17
C ALA A 174 -8.23 -18.83 -3.94
N GLU A 175 -8.70 -18.92 -2.69
CA GLU A 175 -10.11 -18.70 -2.34
C GLU A 175 -10.56 -17.24 -2.47
N SER A 176 -9.65 -16.27 -2.29
CA SER A 176 -9.95 -14.83 -2.42
C SER A 176 -9.60 -14.23 -3.78
N ASP A 177 -8.97 -14.99 -4.68
CA ASP A 177 -8.43 -14.50 -5.97
C ASP A 177 -7.43 -13.33 -5.79
N THR A 178 -6.48 -13.50 -4.87
CA THR A 178 -5.49 -12.46 -4.55
C THR A 178 -4.08 -13.04 -4.39
N PRO A 179 -3.02 -12.25 -4.64
CA PRO A 179 -1.64 -12.69 -4.46
C PRO A 179 -1.29 -13.03 -3.00
N VAL A 180 -0.21 -13.80 -2.84
CA VAL A 180 0.37 -14.14 -1.55
C VAL A 180 1.78 -13.57 -1.45
N MET A 181 2.07 -12.91 -0.33
CA MET A 181 3.40 -12.45 0.04
C MET A 181 3.95 -13.32 1.18
N VAL A 182 5.19 -13.79 1.05
CA VAL A 182 5.82 -14.69 2.03
C VAL A 182 7.17 -14.10 2.46
N ASP A 183 7.37 -13.92 3.76
CA ASP A 183 8.73 -13.71 4.27
C ASP A 183 9.41 -15.05 4.42
N PHE A 184 10.44 -15.26 3.62
CA PHE A 184 11.28 -16.44 3.75
C PHE A 184 12.37 -16.17 4.78
N ARG A 185 12.43 -17.03 5.80
CA ARG A 185 13.63 -17.25 6.58
C ARG A 185 14.23 -18.59 6.13
N PRO A 186 15.44 -18.60 5.54
CA PRO A 186 16.10 -19.85 5.16
C PRO A 186 16.42 -20.71 6.38
#